data_AF-A0A073CXS3-F1
#
_entry.id   AF-A0A073CXS3-F1
#
_cell.length_a   1.000
_cell.length_b   1.000
_cell.length_c   1.000
_cell.angle_alpha   90.00
_cell.angle_beta   90.00
_cell.angle_gamma   90.00
#
_symmetry.space_group_name_H-M   'P 1'
#
loop_
_entity.id
_entity.type
_entity.pdbx_description
1 polymer ?
#
loop_
_entity_poly.entity_id
_entity_poly.type
_entity_poly.pdbx_seq_one_letter_code
_entity_poly.pdbx_strand_id
1 'polypeptide(L)'
;MMATLNHSTVRRLKNLPQIPSVWEGDRRPMATDASPTTDTDSEATGECIIWVDGSQGMVRAMDMVASDMGPEAIVRTLLRAIEHPQSSAPVARPQKIVVKDREIQFFLRGVLQDLDIVIEYVPDLPLIDEIFRGLQEVAQSRPPQLPAQYAKVVTEKAYQIWQDAPWEHLGDHQIISVELNLFGVNTLYISTLGKLGMDYGVLLYRSLDSLRRFRERIIRNKSYENLEEAFLTQDCLFVTFDRTDGFDEDEDEDDDDFVSITNLSPSEIEPNFGNLLP
;
A
#
# COMPACT_ATOMS: atom_id res chain seq x y z
N MET A 1 29.09 11.15 8.34
CA MET A 1 28.67 11.14 9.76
C MET A 1 27.99 9.79 9.95
N MET A 2 28.47 8.89 10.82
CA MET A 2 27.86 7.56 10.96
C MET A 2 26.51 7.72 11.68
N ALA A 3 25.42 7.32 11.02
CA ALA A 3 24.11 7.22 11.65
C ALA A 3 24.21 6.18 12.78
N THR A 4 23.85 6.57 14.00
CA THR A 4 23.81 5.69 15.16
C THR A 4 22.41 5.75 15.75
N LEU A 5 21.89 4.62 16.23
CA LEU A 5 20.62 4.61 16.92
C LEU A 5 20.71 5.44 18.20
N ASN A 6 19.67 6.20 18.49
CA ASN A 6 19.63 6.94 19.75
C ASN A 6 19.59 5.97 20.95
N HIS A 7 19.99 6.47 22.12
CA HIS A 7 20.13 5.63 23.31
C HIS A 7 18.78 5.08 23.83
N SER A 8 17.67 5.78 23.58
CA SER A 8 16.32 5.33 23.95
C SER A 8 15.88 4.13 23.11
N THR A 9 16.06 4.20 21.78
CA THR A 9 15.77 3.11 20.85
C THR A 9 16.63 1.88 21.16
N VAL A 10 17.94 2.05 21.37
CA VAL A 10 18.82 0.92 21.76
C VAL A 10 18.31 0.24 23.04
N ARG A 11 17.94 1.01 24.05
CA ARG A 11 17.42 0.47 25.31
C ARG A 11 16.10 -0.27 25.12
N ARG A 12 15.18 0.28 24.31
CA ARG A 12 13.89 -0.33 23.99
C ARG A 12 14.08 -1.67 23.29
N LEU A 13 14.91 -1.69 22.25
CA LEU A 13 15.25 -2.89 21.50
C LEU A 13 15.91 -3.94 22.41
N LYS A 14 16.86 -3.56 23.26
CA LYS A 14 17.52 -4.50 24.21
C LYS A 14 16.56 -5.21 25.17
N ASN A 15 15.43 -4.60 25.50
CA ASN A 15 14.42 -5.21 26.36
C ASN A 15 13.59 -6.30 25.66
N LEU A 16 13.65 -6.38 24.32
CA LEU A 16 12.97 -7.39 23.54
C LEU A 16 13.70 -8.73 23.61
N PRO A 17 12.97 -9.87 23.54
CA PRO A 17 13.57 -11.19 23.52
C PRO A 17 14.48 -11.32 22.31
N GLN A 18 15.70 -11.82 22.53
CA GLN A 18 16.59 -12.19 21.44
C GLN A 18 16.40 -13.65 21.09
N ILE A 19 15.99 -13.92 19.86
CA ILE A 19 15.68 -15.27 19.37
C ILE A 19 16.86 -15.84 18.58
N PRO A 20 17.12 -17.16 18.65
CA PRO A 20 18.19 -17.82 17.89
C PRO A 20 17.79 -18.01 16.43
N SER A 21 17.45 -16.91 15.76
CA SER A 21 17.04 -16.85 14.37
C SER A 21 18.05 -16.05 13.54
N VAL A 22 18.11 -16.43 12.25
CA VAL A 22 18.85 -15.72 11.20
C VAL A 22 17.81 -15.02 10.33
N TRP A 23 17.87 -13.69 10.28
CA TRP A 23 17.02 -12.91 9.40
C TRP A 23 17.76 -12.56 8.10
N GLU A 24 17.07 -12.67 6.98
CA GLU A 24 17.53 -12.26 5.67
C GLU A 24 16.97 -10.88 5.35
N GLY A 25 17.80 -9.99 4.80
CA GLY A 25 17.38 -8.66 4.37
C GLY A 25 17.93 -8.30 3.01
N ASP A 26 17.10 -7.66 2.20
CA ASP A 26 17.53 -7.12 0.91
C ASP A 26 16.75 -5.86 0.55
N ARG A 27 17.36 -5.05 -0.31
CA ARG A 27 16.77 -3.88 -0.95
C ARG A 27 16.95 -4.02 -2.44
N ARG A 28 15.85 -4.11 -3.20
CA ARG A 28 15.90 -4.36 -4.64
C ARG A 28 14.97 -3.42 -5.41
N PRO A 29 15.35 -3.00 -6.62
CA PRO A 29 14.42 -2.39 -7.55
C PRO A 29 13.23 -3.31 -7.81
N MET A 30 12.03 -2.76 -7.72
CA MET A 30 10.80 -3.45 -8.09
C MET A 30 10.06 -2.60 -9.10
N ALA A 31 9.71 -3.21 -10.24
CA ALA A 31 8.84 -2.55 -11.19
C ALA A 31 7.46 -2.40 -10.55
N THR A 32 7.14 -1.19 -10.13
CA THR A 32 5.77 -0.76 -9.92
C THR A 32 5.15 -0.56 -11.31
N ASP A 33 3.97 -1.12 -11.53
CA ASP A 33 3.19 -0.87 -12.74
C ASP A 33 2.80 0.61 -12.75
N ALA A 34 3.68 1.48 -13.24
CA ALA A 34 3.30 2.82 -13.62
C ALA A 34 2.31 2.67 -14.78
N SER A 35 1.07 3.09 -14.55
CA SER A 35 0.08 3.28 -15.59
C SER A 35 0.74 3.99 -16.79
N PRO A 36 0.59 3.50 -18.04
CA PRO A 36 1.33 4.01 -19.19
C PRO A 36 0.84 5.38 -19.69
N THR A 37 0.34 6.25 -18.81
CA THR A 37 -0.39 7.47 -19.18
C THR A 37 0.32 8.79 -18.93
N THR A 38 1.61 8.80 -18.58
CA THR A 38 2.38 10.04 -18.46
C THR A 38 3.67 10.00 -19.28
N ASP A 39 3.70 10.80 -20.34
CA ASP A 39 4.90 11.22 -21.11
C ASP A 39 5.84 12.09 -20.26
N THR A 40 6.22 11.60 -19.08
CA THR A 40 7.27 12.20 -18.26
C THR A 40 8.27 11.10 -17.95
N ASP A 41 9.52 11.32 -18.36
CA ASP A 41 10.74 10.48 -18.23
C ASP A 41 11.11 10.06 -16.77
N SER A 42 10.18 10.03 -15.83
CA SER A 42 10.38 9.51 -14.49
C SER A 42 9.67 8.17 -14.38
N GLU A 43 10.32 7.12 -14.88
CA GLU A 43 10.11 5.77 -14.34
C GLU A 43 10.42 5.84 -12.84
N ALA A 44 9.41 6.12 -12.01
CA ALA A 44 9.53 6.01 -10.56
C ALA A 44 9.65 4.53 -10.21
N THR A 45 10.84 3.99 -10.46
CA THR A 45 11.24 2.67 -9.99
C THR A 45 11.24 2.74 -8.47
N GLY A 46 10.26 2.09 -7.84
CA GLY A 46 10.30 1.87 -6.41
C GLY A 46 11.38 0.84 -6.08
N GLU A 47 11.96 0.92 -4.89
CA GLU A 47 12.74 -0.16 -4.32
C GLU A 47 11.94 -0.82 -3.21
N CYS A 48 11.91 -2.14 -3.24
CA CYS A 48 11.32 -2.95 -2.19
C CYS A 48 12.41 -3.31 -1.18
N ILE A 49 12.17 -2.98 0.09
CA ILE A 49 12.96 -3.44 1.23
C ILE A 49 12.18 -4.55 1.91
N ILE A 50 12.83 -5.69 2.13
CA ILE A 50 12.20 -6.83 2.81
C ILE A 50 13.09 -7.40 3.91
N TRP A 51 12.46 -7.81 5.00
CA TRP A 51 13.07 -8.55 6.10
C TRP A 51 12.32 -9.85 6.31
N VAL A 52 13.04 -10.97 6.27
CA VAL A 52 12.47 -12.32 6.38
C VAL A 52 13.14 -13.05 7.54
N ASP A 53 12.35 -13.70 8.39
CA ASP A 53 12.88 -14.69 9.31
C ASP A 53 13.20 -15.97 8.52
N GLY A 54 14.47 -16.19 8.22
CA GLY A 54 14.91 -17.34 7.42
C GLY A 54 14.74 -18.68 8.14
N SER A 55 14.60 -18.69 9.46
CA SER A 55 14.34 -19.91 10.22
C SER A 55 12.87 -20.35 10.15
N GLN A 56 11.96 -19.39 9.97
CA GLN A 56 10.51 -19.64 9.90
C GLN A 56 9.93 -19.47 8.49
N GLY A 57 10.70 -18.94 7.54
CA GLY A 57 10.24 -18.63 6.18
C GLY A 57 9.16 -17.55 6.15
N MET A 58 9.23 -16.59 7.08
CA MET A 58 8.16 -15.61 7.32
C MET A 58 8.65 -14.19 7.10
N VAL A 59 7.89 -13.41 6.32
CA VAL A 59 8.15 -11.97 6.16
C VAL A 59 7.86 -11.25 7.47
N ARG A 60 8.85 -10.53 7.98
CA ARG A 60 8.79 -9.75 9.22
C ARG A 60 8.40 -8.31 8.95
N ALA A 61 8.86 -7.73 7.85
CA ALA A 61 8.40 -6.46 7.33
C ALA A 61 8.76 -6.36 5.85
N MET A 62 7.98 -5.58 5.11
CA MET A 62 8.23 -5.22 3.73
C MET A 62 7.79 -3.78 3.54
N ASP A 63 8.58 -2.99 2.83
CA ASP A 63 8.33 -1.57 2.57
C ASP A 63 8.70 -1.21 1.12
N MET A 64 7.92 -0.32 0.51
CA MET A 64 8.13 0.18 -0.84
C MET A 64 8.59 1.63 -0.74
N VAL A 65 9.83 1.90 -1.13
CA VAL A 65 10.44 3.23 -1.00
C VAL A 65 10.85 3.78 -2.36
N ALA A 66 10.94 5.10 -2.47
CA ALA A 66 11.53 5.73 -3.65
C ALA A 66 13.01 5.34 -3.81
N SER A 67 13.47 5.17 -5.05
CA SER A 67 14.87 4.78 -5.35
C SER A 67 15.92 5.77 -4.85
N ASP A 68 15.55 7.05 -4.68
CA ASP A 68 16.45 8.09 -4.16
C ASP A 68 16.50 8.15 -2.63
N MET A 69 15.65 7.38 -1.93
CA MET A 69 15.64 7.35 -0.48
C MET A 69 16.95 6.75 0.07
N GLY A 70 17.52 7.39 1.09
CA GLY A 70 18.80 7.01 1.66
C GLY A 70 18.84 5.60 2.30
N PRO A 71 20.04 5.11 2.67
CA PRO A 71 20.19 3.81 3.33
C PRO A 71 19.47 3.73 4.69
N GLU A 72 19.05 4.85 5.28
CA GLU A 72 18.26 4.88 6.51
C GLU A 72 16.93 4.12 6.39
N ALA A 73 16.34 4.06 5.19
CA ALA A 73 15.09 3.32 4.95
C ALA A 73 15.19 1.83 5.32
N ILE A 74 16.35 1.19 5.05
CA ILE A 74 16.53 -0.23 5.39
C ILE A 74 16.57 -0.46 6.90
N VAL A 75 17.09 0.51 7.66
CA VAL A 75 17.10 0.47 9.13
C VAL A 75 15.70 0.72 9.67
N ARG A 76 14.97 1.71 9.15
CA ARG A 76 13.57 1.97 9.54
C ARG A 76 12.72 0.72 9.39
N THR A 77 12.79 0.07 8.22
CA THR A 77 12.07 -1.18 7.95
C THR A 77 12.50 -2.32 8.87
N LEU A 78 13.79 -2.40 9.24
CA LEU A 78 14.28 -3.41 10.19
C LEU A 78 13.75 -3.17 11.60
N LEU A 79 13.70 -1.91 12.05
CA LEU A 79 13.13 -1.57 13.35
C LEU A 79 11.64 -1.93 13.40
N ARG A 80 10.90 -1.66 12.32
CA ARG A 80 9.51 -2.13 12.16
C ARG A 80 9.43 -3.66 12.25
N ALA A 81 10.29 -4.41 11.55
CA ALA A 81 10.34 -5.88 11.64
C ALA A 81 10.61 -6.42 13.06
N ILE A 82 11.32 -5.67 13.90
CA ILE A 82 11.61 -6.03 15.29
C ILE A 82 10.45 -5.67 16.22
N GLU A 83 9.94 -4.44 16.13
CA GLU A 83 9.02 -3.82 17.09
C GLU A 83 7.54 -4.02 16.73
N HIS A 84 7.23 -4.00 15.43
CA HIS A 84 5.87 -4.09 14.87
C HIS A 84 5.87 -5.02 13.65
N PRO A 85 6.20 -6.31 13.80
CA PRO A 85 6.30 -7.21 12.67
C PRO A 85 4.97 -7.33 11.94
N GLN A 86 5.04 -7.42 10.61
CA GLN A 86 3.91 -7.86 9.79
C GLN A 86 3.52 -9.28 10.20
N SER A 87 2.22 -9.59 10.16
CA SER A 87 1.59 -10.85 10.62
C SER A 87 1.58 -11.04 12.15
N SER A 88 0.99 -12.15 12.62
CA SER A 88 0.90 -12.49 14.06
C SER A 88 2.24 -12.95 14.68
N ALA A 89 3.35 -12.51 14.10
CA ALA A 89 4.69 -12.90 14.50
C ALA A 89 5.08 -12.24 15.84
N PRO A 90 5.83 -12.93 16.72
CA PRO A 90 6.23 -12.34 17.99
C PRO A 90 7.24 -11.20 17.78
N VAL A 91 7.10 -10.14 18.57
CA VAL A 91 8.09 -9.05 18.69
C VAL A 91 9.39 -9.63 19.24
N ALA A 92 10.48 -9.51 18.50
CA ALA A 92 11.76 -10.13 18.85
C ALA A 92 12.93 -9.54 18.07
N ARG A 93 14.14 -9.67 18.62
CA ARG A 93 15.40 -9.36 17.92
C ARG A 93 16.08 -10.64 17.43
N PRO A 94 16.60 -10.68 16.20
CA PRO A 94 17.38 -11.82 15.74
C PRO A 94 18.76 -11.86 16.42
N GLN A 95 19.40 -13.04 16.41
CA GLN A 95 20.81 -13.18 16.76
C GLN A 95 21.72 -12.82 15.58
N LYS A 96 21.25 -13.08 14.35
CA LYS A 96 22.02 -12.85 13.14
C LYS A 96 21.14 -12.24 12.05
N ILE A 97 21.73 -11.32 11.32
CA ILE A 97 21.19 -10.77 10.08
C ILE A 97 22.18 -11.07 8.95
N VAL A 98 21.67 -11.54 7.82
CA VAL A 98 22.42 -11.70 6.58
C VAL A 98 21.85 -10.80 5.50
N VAL A 99 22.74 -10.16 4.74
CA VAL A 99 22.37 -9.28 3.62
C VAL A 99 23.24 -9.57 2.40
N LYS A 100 22.69 -9.30 1.21
CA LYS A 100 23.37 -9.54 -0.07
C LYS A 100 24.28 -8.41 -0.49
N ASP A 101 24.03 -7.19 -0.03
CA ASP A 101 24.85 -6.03 -0.36
C ASP A 101 25.89 -5.73 0.73
N ARG A 102 27.13 -5.43 0.32
CA ARG A 102 28.23 -5.17 1.26
C ARG A 102 28.14 -3.78 1.88
N GLU A 103 27.67 -2.78 1.17
CA GLU A 103 27.49 -1.43 1.70
C GLU A 103 26.41 -1.43 2.78
N ILE A 104 25.29 -2.12 2.52
CA ILE A 104 24.24 -2.38 3.50
C ILE A 104 24.81 -3.12 4.72
N GLN A 105 25.62 -4.15 4.51
CA GLN A 105 26.27 -4.88 5.61
C GLN A 105 27.11 -3.95 6.51
N PHE A 106 27.97 -3.12 5.92
CA PHE A 106 28.82 -2.19 6.67
C PHE A 106 27.99 -1.13 7.39
N PHE A 107 26.96 -0.60 6.73
CA PHE A 107 26.06 0.38 7.30
C PHE A 107 25.33 -0.19 8.53
N LEU A 108 24.70 -1.36 8.40
CA LEU A 108 24.01 -2.04 9.48
C LEU A 108 24.94 -2.38 10.66
N ARG A 109 26.19 -2.77 10.40
CA ARG A 109 27.18 -2.99 11.47
C ARG A 109 27.44 -1.74 12.30
N GLY A 110 27.51 -0.57 11.67
CA GLY A 110 27.68 0.70 12.37
C GLY A 110 26.44 1.07 13.18
N VAL A 111 25.26 0.98 12.57
CA VAL A 111 23.99 1.37 13.18
C VAL A 111 23.60 0.45 14.35
N LEU A 112 23.82 -0.86 14.21
CA LEU A 112 23.34 -1.90 15.13
C LEU A 112 24.42 -2.38 16.12
N GLN A 113 25.59 -1.73 16.18
CA GLN A 113 26.76 -2.19 16.96
C GLN A 113 26.44 -2.52 18.44
N ASP A 114 25.47 -1.83 19.03
CA ASP A 114 25.12 -1.98 20.44
C ASP A 114 24.02 -3.03 20.68
N LEU A 115 23.45 -3.66 19.66
CA LEU A 115 22.28 -4.55 19.80
C LEU A 115 22.62 -6.04 19.93
N ASP A 116 23.90 -6.41 19.98
CA ASP A 116 24.34 -7.82 20.04
C ASP A 116 23.79 -8.67 18.87
N ILE A 117 23.62 -8.07 17.69
CA ILE A 117 23.17 -8.73 16.46
C ILE A 117 24.38 -8.92 15.54
N VAL A 118 24.63 -10.16 15.12
CA VAL A 118 25.70 -10.48 14.17
C VAL A 118 25.26 -10.12 12.76
N ILE A 119 26.00 -9.24 12.06
CA ILE A 119 25.70 -8.88 10.67
C ILE A 119 26.72 -9.52 9.73
N GLU A 120 26.25 -10.31 8.77
CA GLU A 120 27.08 -11.03 7.79
C GLU A 120 26.64 -10.75 6.34
N TYR A 121 27.60 -10.81 5.43
CA TYR A 121 27.34 -10.78 3.99
C TYR A 121 27.17 -12.22 3.48
N VAL A 122 26.15 -12.45 2.67
CA VAL A 122 25.94 -13.72 1.97
C VAL A 122 25.61 -13.40 0.52
N PRO A 123 26.25 -14.04 -0.48
CA PRO A 123 26.06 -13.69 -1.89
C PRO A 123 24.66 -14.01 -2.43
N ASP A 124 23.95 -14.94 -1.80
CA ASP A 124 22.65 -15.45 -2.24
C ASP A 124 21.65 -15.48 -1.08
N LEU A 125 20.41 -15.06 -1.35
CA LEU A 125 19.30 -15.00 -0.38
C LEU A 125 18.10 -15.74 -0.98
N PRO A 126 18.11 -17.08 -0.97
CA PRO A 126 17.18 -17.88 -1.77
C PRO A 126 15.70 -17.70 -1.38
N LEU A 127 15.41 -17.41 -0.10
CA LEU A 127 14.04 -17.16 0.35
C LEU A 127 13.52 -15.83 -0.22
N ILE A 128 14.34 -14.79 -0.15
CA ILE A 128 14.03 -13.49 -0.75
C ILE A 128 13.91 -13.62 -2.27
N ASP A 129 14.80 -14.37 -2.92
CA ASP A 129 14.73 -14.63 -4.37
C ASP A 129 13.40 -15.27 -4.78
N GLU A 130 12.90 -16.22 -3.99
CA GLU A 130 11.60 -16.86 -4.22
C GLU A 130 10.42 -15.89 -4.02
N ILE A 131 10.46 -15.07 -2.97
CA ILE A 131 9.42 -14.06 -2.71
C ILE A 131 9.36 -13.04 -3.86
N PHE A 132 10.49 -12.51 -4.29
CA PHE A 132 10.54 -11.55 -5.40
C PHE A 132 10.05 -12.16 -6.71
N ARG A 133 10.40 -13.43 -6.99
CA ARG A 133 9.86 -14.14 -8.14
C ARG A 133 8.34 -14.23 -8.07
N GLY A 134 7.78 -14.60 -6.91
CA GLY A 134 6.33 -14.66 -6.71
C GLY A 134 5.64 -13.30 -6.90
N LEU A 135 6.21 -12.23 -6.32
CA LEU A 135 5.69 -10.87 -6.49
C LEU A 135 5.71 -10.44 -7.97
N GLN A 136 6.78 -10.75 -8.69
CA GLN A 136 6.90 -10.43 -10.12
C GLN A 136 5.92 -11.24 -10.97
N GLU A 137 5.71 -12.52 -10.67
CA GLU A 137 4.71 -13.35 -11.35
C GLU A 137 3.28 -12.80 -11.15
N VAL A 138 2.95 -12.36 -9.92
CA VAL A 138 1.66 -11.72 -9.62
C VAL A 138 1.50 -10.40 -10.38
N ALA A 139 2.54 -9.56 -10.41
CA ALA A 139 2.51 -8.30 -11.17
C ALA A 139 2.32 -8.55 -12.68
N GLN A 140 3.12 -9.45 -13.27
CA GLN A 140 3.05 -9.76 -14.71
C GLN A 140 1.75 -10.45 -15.13
N SER A 141 1.12 -11.18 -14.22
CA SER A 141 -0.16 -11.86 -14.48
C SER A 141 -1.38 -11.00 -14.17
N ARG A 142 -1.19 -9.79 -13.61
CA ARG A 142 -2.29 -8.86 -13.34
C ARG A 142 -2.82 -8.33 -14.68
N PRO A 143 -4.07 -8.64 -15.06
CA PRO A 143 -4.65 -8.00 -16.23
C PRO A 143 -4.70 -6.49 -15.99
N PRO A 144 -4.46 -5.66 -17.02
CA PRO A 144 -4.58 -4.22 -16.87
C PRO A 144 -5.99 -3.87 -16.36
N GLN A 145 -6.09 -2.92 -15.41
CA GLN A 145 -7.38 -2.54 -14.82
C GLN A 145 -8.41 -2.14 -15.88
N LEU A 146 -7.93 -1.58 -17.00
CA LEU A 146 -8.73 -1.17 -18.13
C LEU A 146 -8.24 -1.81 -19.44
N PRO A 147 -9.14 -2.25 -20.32
CA PRO A 147 -8.78 -2.59 -21.70
C PRO A 147 -8.12 -1.38 -22.39
N ALA A 148 -6.99 -1.60 -23.05
CA ALA A 148 -6.17 -0.53 -23.65
C ALA A 148 -6.96 0.43 -24.57
N GLN A 149 -7.96 -0.09 -25.30
CA GLN A 149 -8.80 0.69 -26.19
C GLN A 149 -9.70 1.71 -25.48
N TYR A 150 -9.99 1.50 -24.19
CA TYR A 150 -10.85 2.37 -23.37
C TYR A 150 -10.07 3.17 -22.32
N ALA A 151 -8.84 2.78 -22.01
CA ALA A 151 -8.01 3.38 -20.97
C ALA A 151 -8.03 4.92 -21.03
N LYS A 152 -7.63 5.50 -22.17
CA LYS A 152 -7.60 6.97 -22.34
C LYS A 152 -8.94 7.64 -22.05
N VAL A 153 -10.02 7.15 -22.65
CA VAL A 153 -11.35 7.76 -22.52
C VAL A 153 -11.88 7.64 -21.08
N VAL A 154 -11.69 6.49 -20.44
CA VAL A 154 -12.14 6.25 -19.07
C VAL A 154 -11.33 7.09 -18.07
N THR A 155 -10.01 7.17 -18.23
CA THR A 155 -9.13 8.01 -17.43
C THR A 155 -9.48 9.49 -17.56
N GLU A 156 -9.71 10.00 -18.78
CA GLU A 156 -10.16 11.39 -19.00
C GLU A 156 -11.48 11.69 -18.27
N LYS A 157 -12.41 10.72 -18.24
CA LYS A 157 -13.68 10.86 -17.49
C LYS A 157 -13.49 10.81 -15.98
N ALA A 158 -12.57 10.01 -15.47
CA ALA A 158 -12.25 10.01 -14.05
C ALA A 158 -11.69 11.36 -13.59
N TYR A 159 -10.77 11.96 -14.35
CA TYR A 159 -10.28 13.31 -14.05
C TYR A 159 -11.36 14.39 -14.15
N GLN A 160 -12.35 14.24 -15.03
CA GLN A 160 -13.52 15.14 -15.03
C GLN A 160 -14.34 15.02 -13.75
N ILE A 161 -14.57 13.79 -13.25
CA ILE A 161 -15.26 13.57 -11.97
C ILE A 161 -14.48 14.21 -10.83
N TRP A 162 -13.14 14.09 -10.83
CA TRP A 162 -12.29 14.75 -9.83
C TRP A 162 -12.46 16.26 -9.85
N GLN A 163 -12.41 16.88 -11.03
CA GLN A 163 -12.57 18.33 -11.20
C GLN A 163 -13.97 18.82 -10.79
N ASP A 164 -15.00 18.04 -11.09
CA ASP A 164 -16.38 18.34 -10.70
C ASP A 164 -16.61 18.20 -9.18
N ALA A 165 -15.72 17.47 -8.48
CA ALA A 165 -15.68 17.28 -7.03
C ALA A 165 -17.06 17.05 -6.39
N PRO A 166 -17.83 16.03 -6.83
CA PRO A 166 -19.23 15.86 -6.42
C PRO A 166 -19.42 15.66 -4.91
N TRP A 167 -18.39 15.17 -4.21
CA TRP A 167 -18.37 15.01 -2.75
C TRP A 167 -18.45 16.33 -1.98
N GLU A 168 -18.10 17.47 -2.58
CA GLU A 168 -18.29 18.81 -1.99
C GLU A 168 -19.76 19.26 -1.99
N HIS A 169 -20.59 18.60 -2.79
CA HIS A 169 -21.97 19.01 -3.05
C HIS A 169 -23.00 17.97 -2.64
N LEU A 170 -22.61 16.70 -2.61
CA LEU A 170 -23.49 15.56 -2.35
C LEU A 170 -22.98 14.75 -1.16
N GLY A 171 -23.84 14.58 -0.17
CA GLY A 171 -23.62 13.56 0.85
C GLY A 171 -23.80 12.16 0.29
N ASP A 172 -23.07 11.20 0.86
CA ASP A 172 -23.18 9.75 0.64
C ASP A 172 -24.61 9.18 0.59
N HIS A 173 -25.54 9.78 1.33
CA HIS A 173 -26.94 9.37 1.36
C HIS A 173 -27.72 9.82 0.11
N GLN A 174 -27.26 10.85 -0.60
CA GLN A 174 -27.87 11.43 -1.80
C GLN A 174 -27.44 10.65 -3.04
N ILE A 175 -28.39 9.92 -3.64
CA ILE A 175 -28.13 9.02 -4.76
C ILE A 175 -28.59 9.66 -6.07
N ILE A 176 -27.72 9.62 -7.07
CA ILE A 176 -28.06 10.00 -8.45
C ILE A 176 -28.47 8.74 -9.21
N SER A 177 -29.65 8.74 -9.81
CA SER A 177 -30.05 7.71 -10.77
C SER A 177 -29.74 8.14 -12.20
N VAL A 178 -28.98 7.33 -12.94
CA VAL A 178 -28.65 7.56 -14.35
C VAL A 178 -29.22 6.43 -15.19
N GLU A 179 -30.17 6.76 -16.06
CA GLU A 179 -30.74 5.79 -17.01
C GLU A 179 -29.82 5.68 -18.23
N LEU A 180 -29.33 4.46 -18.50
CA LEU A 180 -28.42 4.15 -19.60
C LEU A 180 -29.08 3.34 -20.71
N ASN A 181 -29.88 2.32 -20.34
CA ASN A 181 -30.49 1.35 -21.27
C ASN A 181 -29.50 0.70 -22.26
N LEU A 182 -28.30 0.40 -21.79
CA LEU A 182 -27.20 -0.15 -22.60
C LEU A 182 -26.48 -1.27 -21.85
N PHE A 183 -25.88 -2.20 -22.59
CA PHE A 183 -25.00 -3.25 -22.04
C PHE A 183 -25.64 -4.10 -20.93
N GLY A 184 -26.96 -4.27 -20.97
CA GLY A 184 -27.71 -5.01 -19.93
C GLY A 184 -27.94 -4.22 -18.64
N VAL A 185 -27.57 -2.95 -18.60
CA VAL A 185 -27.81 -2.03 -17.47
C VAL A 185 -28.90 -1.04 -17.86
N ASN A 186 -30.02 -1.08 -17.14
CA ASN A 186 -31.09 -0.09 -17.28
C ASN A 186 -30.69 1.21 -16.59
N THR A 187 -30.50 1.17 -15.27
CA THR A 187 -30.23 2.35 -14.44
C THR A 187 -29.03 2.09 -13.53
N LEU A 188 -28.08 3.02 -13.52
CA LEU A 188 -27.03 3.09 -12.50
C LEU A 188 -27.48 3.99 -11.35
N TYR A 189 -27.13 3.61 -10.14
CA TYR A 189 -27.33 4.42 -8.95
C TYR A 189 -25.96 4.83 -8.41
N ILE A 190 -25.70 6.12 -8.34
CA ILE A 190 -24.38 6.68 -8.04
C ILE A 190 -24.39 7.28 -6.64
N SER A 191 -23.39 6.93 -5.84
CA SER A 191 -23.09 7.49 -4.52
C SER A 191 -21.70 8.10 -4.53
N THR A 192 -21.50 9.20 -3.81
CA THR A 192 -20.19 9.82 -3.58
C THR A 192 -19.49 9.23 -2.36
N LEU A 193 -18.16 9.20 -2.39
CA LEU A 193 -17.24 8.97 -1.29
C LEU A 193 -16.45 10.27 -1.04
N GLY A 194 -16.11 10.61 0.20
CA GLY A 194 -15.25 11.78 0.49
C GLY A 194 -15.59 12.59 1.73
N LYS A 195 -16.80 12.45 2.30
CA LYS A 195 -17.27 13.34 3.40
C LYS A 195 -16.49 13.22 4.73
N LEU A 196 -15.64 12.19 4.86
CA LEU A 196 -14.78 11.96 6.03
C LEU A 196 -13.28 12.04 5.70
N GLY A 197 -12.93 12.51 4.49
CA GLY A 197 -11.55 12.85 4.13
C GLY A 197 -10.58 11.69 3.86
N MET A 198 -10.97 10.44 4.12
CA MET A 198 -10.08 9.28 3.94
C MET A 198 -10.08 8.75 2.50
N ASP A 199 -11.25 8.60 1.87
CA ASP A 199 -11.39 8.08 0.51
C ASP A 199 -12.30 8.98 -0.34
N TYR A 200 -11.83 9.37 -1.53
CA TYR A 200 -12.61 10.14 -2.50
C TYR A 200 -12.92 9.30 -3.73
N GLY A 201 -14.14 9.44 -4.24
CA GLY A 201 -14.58 8.64 -5.38
C GLY A 201 -16.07 8.57 -5.57
N VAL A 202 -16.47 7.69 -6.48
CA VAL A 202 -17.87 7.38 -6.78
C VAL A 202 -18.09 5.87 -6.86
N LEU A 203 -19.19 5.42 -6.26
CA LEU A 203 -19.71 4.06 -6.38
C LEU A 203 -20.90 4.06 -7.32
N LEU A 204 -20.90 3.15 -8.30
CA LEU A 204 -21.98 2.99 -9.29
C LEU A 204 -22.61 1.59 -9.16
N TYR A 205 -23.75 1.53 -8.49
CA TYR A 205 -24.52 0.31 -8.33
C TYR A 205 -25.33 0.02 -9.59
N ARG A 206 -25.30 -1.24 -10.06
CA ARG A 206 -26.00 -1.67 -11.28
C ARG A 206 -27.49 -1.94 -11.08
N SER A 207 -27.97 -1.93 -9.84
CA SER A 207 -29.38 -2.07 -9.52
C SER A 207 -29.73 -1.39 -8.20
N LEU A 208 -31.02 -1.06 -8.03
CA LEU A 208 -31.54 -0.52 -6.78
C LEU A 208 -31.40 -1.52 -5.64
N ASP A 209 -31.50 -2.82 -5.95
CA ASP A 209 -31.37 -3.88 -4.96
C ASP A 209 -29.93 -4.00 -4.45
N SER A 210 -28.92 -3.83 -5.31
CA SER A 210 -27.50 -3.81 -4.92
C SER A 210 -27.25 -2.67 -3.92
N LEU A 211 -27.72 -1.45 -4.24
CA LEU A 211 -27.61 -0.30 -3.35
C LEU A 211 -28.31 -0.53 -2.00
N ARG A 212 -29.53 -1.09 -2.00
CA ARG A 212 -30.29 -1.36 -0.77
C ARG A 212 -29.59 -2.38 0.13
N ARG A 213 -29.12 -3.50 -0.44
CA ARG A 213 -28.41 -4.55 0.31
C ARG A 213 -27.16 -4.01 0.99
N PHE A 214 -26.40 -3.17 0.29
CA PHE A 214 -25.22 -2.53 0.86
C PHE A 214 -25.57 -1.66 2.06
N ARG A 215 -26.53 -0.73 1.90
CA ARG A 215 -26.95 0.17 2.98
C ARG A 215 -27.53 -0.59 4.19
N GLU A 216 -28.34 -1.62 3.95
CA GLU A 216 -28.88 -2.46 5.02
C GLU A 216 -27.77 -3.18 5.81
N ARG A 217 -26.70 -3.62 5.15
CA ARG A 217 -25.56 -4.27 5.80
C ARG A 217 -24.73 -3.30 6.63
N ILE A 218 -24.46 -2.10 6.12
CA ILE A 218 -23.77 -1.04 6.90
C ILE A 218 -24.56 -0.70 8.17
N ILE A 219 -25.89 -0.59 8.07
CA ILE A 219 -26.73 -0.27 9.25
C ILE A 219 -26.71 -1.41 10.29
N ARG A 220 -26.60 -2.67 9.85
CA ARG A 220 -26.60 -3.85 10.73
C ARG A 220 -25.23 -4.18 11.33
N ASN A 221 -24.15 -3.97 10.59
CA ASN A 221 -22.79 -4.30 10.99
C ASN A 221 -22.04 -3.04 11.45
N LYS A 222 -21.90 -2.88 12.77
CA LYS A 222 -21.13 -1.78 13.38
C LYS A 222 -19.62 -2.07 13.55
N SER A 223 -19.13 -3.21 13.07
CA SER A 223 -17.72 -3.60 13.16
C SER A 223 -17.02 -3.45 11.81
N TYR A 224 -15.81 -2.88 11.80
CA TYR A 224 -15.01 -2.62 10.60
C TYR A 224 -14.67 -3.90 9.82
N GLU A 225 -14.37 -5.02 10.48
CA GLU A 225 -14.07 -6.30 9.82
C GLU A 225 -15.23 -6.82 8.93
N ASN A 226 -16.48 -6.50 9.30
CA ASN A 226 -17.66 -6.92 8.54
C ASN A 226 -17.99 -5.98 7.37
N LEU A 227 -17.35 -4.80 7.30
CA LEU A 227 -17.57 -3.83 6.24
C LEU A 227 -16.78 -4.20 4.98
N GLU A 228 -15.54 -4.67 5.13
CA GLU A 228 -14.72 -5.16 3.99
C GLU A 228 -15.39 -6.35 3.30
N GLU A 229 -15.84 -7.36 4.04
CA GLU A 229 -16.56 -8.52 3.49
C GLU A 229 -17.89 -8.10 2.84
N ALA A 230 -18.58 -7.12 3.42
CA ALA A 230 -19.79 -6.57 2.84
C ALA A 230 -19.52 -5.80 1.53
N PHE A 231 -18.38 -5.16 1.39
CA PHE A 231 -17.94 -4.47 0.17
C PHE A 231 -17.59 -5.46 -0.94
N LEU A 232 -16.80 -6.50 -0.62
CA LEU A 232 -16.34 -7.52 -1.59
C LEU A 232 -17.48 -8.33 -2.25
N THR A 233 -18.66 -8.36 -1.64
CA THR A 233 -19.84 -9.10 -2.15
C THR A 233 -20.83 -8.22 -2.93
N GLN A 234 -20.47 -6.97 -3.26
CA GLN A 234 -21.34 -6.06 -4.00
C GLN A 234 -21.24 -6.25 -5.51
N ASP A 235 -22.33 -5.99 -6.23
CA ASP A 235 -22.33 -5.77 -7.69
C ASP A 235 -22.25 -4.27 -7.95
N CYS A 236 -21.03 -3.76 -8.01
CA CYS A 236 -20.73 -2.34 -8.05
C CYS A 236 -19.50 -2.05 -8.89
N LEU A 237 -19.58 -1.01 -9.71
CA LEU A 237 -18.41 -0.38 -10.32
C LEU A 237 -17.95 0.75 -9.40
N PHE A 238 -16.65 1.00 -9.34
CA PHE A 238 -16.14 2.14 -8.59
C PHE A 238 -15.00 2.83 -9.32
N VAL A 239 -14.89 4.13 -9.03
CA VAL A 239 -13.72 4.95 -9.31
C VAL A 239 -13.33 5.60 -8.00
N THR A 240 -12.14 5.27 -7.50
CA THR A 240 -11.52 5.92 -6.35
C THR A 240 -10.29 6.69 -6.80
N PHE A 241 -9.81 7.59 -5.95
CA PHE A 241 -8.66 8.44 -6.26
C PHE A 241 -7.64 8.34 -5.15
N ASP A 242 -6.43 7.97 -5.54
CA ASP A 242 -5.28 7.81 -4.66
C ASP A 242 -4.22 8.86 -5.01
N ARG A 243 -3.28 9.12 -4.10
CA ARG A 243 -2.11 9.94 -4.42
C ARG A 243 -1.14 9.15 -5.29
N THR A 244 -0.53 9.81 -6.27
CA THR A 244 0.44 9.18 -7.19
C THR A 244 1.71 8.70 -6.46
N ASP A 245 2.04 9.28 -5.30
CA ASP A 245 3.23 8.94 -4.51
C ASP A 245 3.05 7.73 -3.58
N GLY A 246 1.83 7.19 -3.44
CA GLY A 246 1.55 6.16 -2.44
C GLY A 246 1.68 6.71 -1.02
N PHE A 247 0.72 6.45 -0.15
CA PHE A 247 0.87 6.82 1.24
C PHE A 247 2.07 6.06 1.86
N ASP A 248 3.07 6.80 2.35
CA ASP A 248 3.89 6.36 3.46
C ASP A 248 2.92 6.08 4.63
N GLU A 249 2.75 4.82 5.05
CA GLU A 249 1.95 4.44 6.22
C GLU A 249 2.52 4.99 7.56
N ASP A 250 3.60 5.78 7.51
CA ASP A 250 4.43 6.14 8.67
C ASP A 250 4.56 7.67 8.87
N GLU A 251 3.52 8.47 8.60
CA GLU A 251 3.41 9.76 9.30
C GLU A 251 2.88 9.48 10.71
N ASP A 252 3.78 9.60 11.69
CA ASP A 252 3.52 9.48 13.12
C ASP A 252 2.16 10.11 13.50
N GLU A 253 1.37 9.41 14.32
CA GLU A 253 0.07 9.86 14.90
C GLU A 253 0.20 11.09 15.83
N ASP A 254 1.18 11.97 15.64
CA ASP A 254 1.38 13.20 16.40
C ASP A 254 1.35 14.44 15.47
N ASP A 255 0.17 15.05 15.40
CA ASP A 255 -0.17 16.45 15.07
C ASP A 255 -0.09 16.99 13.61
N ASP A 256 -1.28 17.25 13.07
CA ASP A 256 -1.70 18.39 12.22
C ASP A 256 -1.36 18.51 10.70
N ASP A 257 -0.64 17.58 10.08
CA ASP A 257 -0.29 17.68 8.63
C ASP A 257 -0.95 16.62 7.71
N PHE A 258 -2.15 16.12 8.01
CA PHE A 258 -2.92 15.32 7.03
C PHE A 258 -3.27 16.19 5.82
N VAL A 259 -2.43 16.18 4.78
CA VAL A 259 -2.70 16.86 3.52
C VAL A 259 -3.84 16.12 2.83
N SER A 260 -5.06 16.63 3.01
CA SER A 260 -6.23 16.15 2.28
C SER A 260 -5.91 16.14 0.79
N ILE A 261 -6.14 15.01 0.13
CA ILE A 261 -5.85 14.85 -1.30
C ILE A 261 -6.60 15.85 -2.18
N THR A 262 -7.67 16.48 -1.65
CA THR A 262 -8.38 17.59 -2.29
C THR A 262 -7.53 18.85 -2.50
N ASN A 263 -6.43 19.00 -1.77
CA ASN A 263 -5.51 20.12 -1.88
C ASN A 263 -4.37 19.84 -2.87
N LEU A 264 -4.25 18.61 -3.38
CA LEU A 264 -3.22 18.22 -4.33
C LEU A 264 -3.57 18.67 -5.74
N SER A 265 -2.53 18.86 -6.55
CA SER A 265 -2.72 19.14 -7.97
C SER A 265 -3.24 17.88 -8.70
N PRO A 266 -4.02 18.02 -9.78
CA PRO A 266 -4.51 16.87 -10.54
C PRO A 266 -3.41 15.93 -11.08
N SER A 267 -2.16 16.40 -11.17
CA SER A 267 -0.99 15.58 -11.53
C SER A 267 -0.48 14.66 -10.41
N GLU A 268 -0.88 14.91 -9.17
CA GLU A 268 -0.50 14.16 -7.97
C GLU A 268 -1.60 13.17 -7.55
N ILE A 269 -2.61 12.98 -8.40
CA ILE A 269 -3.77 12.12 -8.14
C ILE A 269 -3.93 11.12 -9.29
N GLU A 270 -4.16 9.86 -8.93
CA GLU A 270 -4.37 8.77 -9.87
C GLU A 270 -5.74 8.11 -9.65
N PRO A 271 -6.54 7.93 -10.72
CA PRO A 271 -7.81 7.21 -10.61
C PRO A 271 -7.59 5.69 -10.61
N ASN A 272 -8.23 5.02 -9.67
CA ASN A 272 -8.25 3.56 -9.53
C ASN A 272 -9.63 3.02 -9.93
N PHE A 273 -9.63 2.01 -10.80
CA PHE A 273 -10.86 1.44 -11.37
C PHE A 273 -11.07 0.03 -10.88
N GLY A 274 -12.28 -0.23 -10.40
CA GLY A 274 -12.62 -1.58 -10.00
C GLY A 274 -14.06 -1.95 -10.27
N ASN A 275 -14.25 -3.26 -10.24
CA ASN A 275 -15.54 -3.90 -10.40
C ASN A 275 -15.64 -5.00 -9.35
N LEU A 276 -16.65 -4.89 -8.50
CA LEU A 276 -17.02 -5.93 -7.57
C LEU A 276 -18.15 -6.70 -8.21
N LEU A 277 -17.95 -8.02 -8.35
CA LEU A 277 -18.94 -8.96 -8.81
C LEU A 277 -19.09 -10.02 -7.70
N PRO A 278 -20.32 -10.36 -7.29
CA PRO A 278 -20.56 -11.48 -6.38
C PRO A 278 -20.19 -12.84 -6.99
#